data_AF-A0A7K0D489-F1
#
_entry.id   AF-A0A7K0D489-F1
#
_cell.length_a   1.000
_cell.length_b   1.000
_cell.length_c   1.000
_cell.angle_alpha   90.00
_cell.angle_beta   90.00
_cell.angle_gamma   90.00
#
_symmetry.space_group_name_H-M   'P 1'
#
loop_
_entity.id
_entity.type
_entity.pdbx_description
1 polymer ?
#
loop_
_entity_poly.entity_id
_entity_poly.type
_entity_poly.pdbx_seq_one_letter_code
_entity_poly.pdbx_strand_id
1 'polypeptide(L)'
;MTFTENGATPIPTSLLSVELSWRCAHALDAHALLLGDDDLVRSPRDAVFHNAPRHPSQAVTLDQQPQPRTARLSVSLPRTESTVTRIVLGVCSDSPLHDLLDLTIAVRDAAGLVARRDVPAPRSSTTRAISVAEFGRDGDGWFFRPLDDARDELSDLFEDFGIDTAAEPERGRISLSRNRFENASSEIPTATPPEDPRPDWHPQGATLRWWDGTHWTDTTAPLPSTDARVCPHCGRRRGWRVLGAPAPCRSCAADIDEYLDTWRARAWRVLTGDGLGSTEWADLWTALRYRHIPEDTGRAALRGPGLAYIERLAAFADEEISAEEVEEFDTAIRELALSGPQVEELRRRMHRGRTRTRLRTGDLPVVRTHGLHLDPEERVHLDIEATRIRHLARGDRATDGRLICTNKKLRFVGPEAGVEMPWNRIVSVSITDGLVALAATSARGGAEFDVADPDLVAAVLEGALRVAKRLSLVPGRRDTRAIPPEIKAQVWHRDGGACIECGATHYLEFDHVIPLSRGGATSAGNLQVLCRSCNRDKGARL
;
A
#
# COMPACT_ATOMS: atom_id res chain seq x y z
N MET A 1 7.81 -9.08 35.41
CA MET A 1 7.16 -10.34 35.83
C MET A 1 8.24 -11.41 35.91
N THR A 2 8.19 -12.23 36.95
CA THR A 2 9.07 -13.38 37.20
C THR A 2 8.73 -14.50 36.21
N PHE A 3 9.74 -15.04 35.53
CA PHE A 3 9.59 -16.17 34.60
C PHE A 3 9.05 -17.41 35.33
N THR A 4 8.18 -18.19 34.67
CA THR A 4 7.71 -19.50 35.16
C THR A 4 8.85 -20.52 35.13
N GLU A 5 8.76 -21.61 35.90
CA GLU A 5 9.82 -22.65 36.06
C GLU A 5 10.29 -23.30 34.74
N ASN A 6 9.57 -23.10 33.62
CA ASN A 6 9.94 -23.59 32.28
C ASN A 6 10.54 -22.51 31.35
N GLY A 7 10.72 -21.29 31.83
CA GLY A 7 11.25 -20.15 31.06
C GLY A 7 10.29 -19.54 30.03
N ALA A 8 9.09 -20.11 29.82
CA ALA A 8 8.11 -19.61 28.85
C ALA A 8 7.02 -18.75 29.49
N THR A 9 6.86 -17.52 29.01
CA THR A 9 5.84 -16.57 29.48
C THR A 9 4.70 -16.52 28.46
N PRO A 10 3.47 -16.92 28.79
CA PRO A 10 2.33 -16.75 27.87
C PRO A 10 2.11 -15.27 27.58
N ILE A 11 1.84 -14.93 26.32
CA ILE A 11 1.64 -13.56 25.85
C ILE A 11 0.33 -13.43 25.07
N PRO A 12 -0.32 -12.26 25.09
CA PRO A 12 -1.56 -12.06 24.35
C PRO A 12 -1.31 -12.10 22.84
N THR A 13 -2.13 -12.85 22.11
CA THR A 13 -2.15 -12.88 20.64
C THR A 13 -2.65 -11.53 20.11
N SER A 14 -1.75 -10.55 20.07
CA SER A 14 -2.04 -9.14 19.77
C SER A 14 -0.85 -8.50 19.05
N LEU A 15 -0.94 -7.19 18.80
CA LEU A 15 0.20 -6.41 18.34
C LEU A 15 1.10 -6.07 19.53
N LEU A 16 2.37 -6.45 19.43
CA LEU A 16 3.38 -6.23 20.45
C LEU A 16 4.41 -5.21 19.96
N SER A 17 4.80 -4.29 20.84
CA SER A 17 5.97 -3.44 20.67
C SER A 17 7.14 -4.05 21.45
N VAL A 18 8.18 -4.42 20.72
CA VAL A 18 9.41 -4.97 21.27
C VAL A 18 10.50 -3.90 21.18
N GLU A 19 11.14 -3.60 22.29
CA GLU A 19 12.24 -2.65 22.37
C GLU A 19 13.48 -3.35 22.91
N LEU A 20 14.56 -3.30 22.12
CA LEU A 20 15.90 -3.67 22.51
C LEU A 20 16.64 -2.39 22.89
N SER A 21 17.33 -2.40 24.02
CA SER A 21 18.17 -1.28 24.47
C SER A 21 19.51 -1.81 24.94
N TRP A 22 20.60 -1.12 24.63
CA TRP A 22 21.95 -1.57 24.99
C TRP A 22 22.91 -0.40 25.28
N ARG A 23 24.10 -0.74 25.75
CA ARG A 23 25.25 0.16 25.82
C ARG A 23 26.45 -0.52 25.19
N CYS A 24 26.95 0.05 24.10
CA CYS A 24 28.13 -0.40 23.37
C CYS A 24 28.79 0.84 22.74
N ALA A 25 30.08 0.77 22.41
CA ALA A 25 30.78 1.84 21.71
C ALA A 25 30.36 1.94 20.22
N HIS A 26 29.81 0.86 19.66
CA HIS A 26 29.45 0.74 18.25
C HIS A 26 27.92 0.57 18.08
N ALA A 27 27.44 0.82 16.86
CA ALA A 27 26.04 0.56 16.51
C ALA A 27 25.80 -0.95 16.41
N LEU A 28 24.64 -1.41 16.89
CA LEU A 28 24.19 -2.78 16.72
C LEU A 28 22.98 -2.80 15.80
N ASP A 29 22.87 -3.85 15.01
CA ASP A 29 21.70 -4.13 14.19
C ASP A 29 20.81 -5.15 14.89
N ALA A 30 19.51 -4.86 14.95
CA ALA A 30 18.52 -5.83 15.41
C ALA A 30 17.92 -6.58 14.22
N HIS A 31 17.61 -7.85 14.45
CA HIS A 31 16.98 -8.70 13.45
C HIS A 31 15.88 -9.57 14.06
N ALA A 32 14.99 -10.07 13.20
CA ALA A 32 14.00 -11.08 13.50
C ALA A 32 13.97 -12.14 12.40
N LEU A 33 13.85 -13.41 12.79
CA LEU A 33 13.73 -14.54 11.86
C LEU A 33 12.41 -15.26 12.13
N LEU A 34 11.59 -15.44 11.09
CA LEU A 34 10.33 -16.17 11.16
C LEU A 34 10.56 -17.61 10.67
N LEU A 35 10.30 -18.59 11.54
CA LEU A 35 10.66 -19.99 11.32
C LEU A 35 9.43 -20.86 11.10
N GLY A 36 9.57 -21.84 10.21
CA GLY A 36 8.60 -22.89 9.93
C GLY A 36 8.49 -23.92 11.05
N ASP A 37 7.81 -25.02 10.79
CA ASP A 37 7.73 -26.19 11.67
C ASP A 37 9.01 -27.05 11.67
N ASP A 38 9.88 -26.83 10.69
CA ASP A 38 11.21 -27.41 10.56
C ASP A 38 12.31 -26.60 11.26
N ASP A 39 11.95 -25.54 12.00
CA ASP A 39 12.85 -24.58 12.62
C ASP A 39 13.75 -23.79 11.64
N LEU A 40 13.43 -23.80 10.34
CA LEU A 40 14.16 -23.07 9.31
C LEU A 40 13.35 -21.88 8.78
N VAL A 41 14.04 -20.89 8.20
CA VAL A 41 13.36 -19.88 7.40
C VAL A 41 12.88 -20.50 6.09
N ARG A 42 11.67 -20.17 5.65
CA ARG A 42 11.10 -20.74 4.42
C ARG A 42 11.66 -20.05 3.17
N SER A 43 12.09 -18.80 3.33
CA SER A 43 12.75 -18.01 2.29
C SER A 43 13.54 -16.85 2.93
N PRO A 44 14.45 -16.18 2.19
CA PRO A 44 15.12 -14.98 2.67
C PRO A 44 14.17 -13.84 3.09
N ARG A 45 12.90 -13.88 2.65
CA ARG A 45 11.87 -12.89 3.03
C ARG A 45 11.35 -13.06 4.46
N ASP A 46 11.63 -14.18 5.10
CA ASP A 46 11.29 -14.46 6.50
C ASP A 46 12.31 -13.84 7.48
N ALA A 47 13.38 -13.22 6.96
CA ALA A 47 14.32 -12.43 7.74
C ALA A 47 13.97 -10.94 7.69
N VAL A 48 13.84 -10.32 8.87
CA VAL A 48 13.62 -8.89 9.04
C VAL A 48 14.84 -8.27 9.69
N PHE A 49 15.46 -7.30 9.02
CA PHE A 49 16.68 -6.62 9.47
C PHE A 49 16.76 -5.24 8.80
N HIS A 50 17.86 -4.50 8.98
CA HIS A 50 17.95 -3.11 8.54
C HIS A 50 17.59 -2.89 7.05
N ASN A 51 18.13 -3.73 6.14
CA ASN A 51 17.87 -3.62 4.69
C ASN A 51 16.57 -4.31 4.23
N ALA A 52 15.96 -5.12 5.09
CA ALA A 52 14.66 -5.75 4.86
C ALA A 52 13.75 -5.50 6.08
N PRO A 53 13.28 -4.25 6.29
CA PRO A 53 12.73 -3.84 7.58
C PRO A 53 11.32 -4.35 7.86
N ARG A 54 10.71 -5.14 6.96
CA ARG A 54 9.33 -5.62 7.11
C ARG A 54 9.17 -7.00 6.49
N HIS A 55 8.53 -7.89 7.23
CA HIS A 55 8.07 -9.16 6.70
C HIS A 55 6.92 -8.92 5.69
N PRO A 56 6.80 -9.68 4.58
CA PRO A 56 5.72 -9.52 3.60
C PRO A 56 4.30 -9.57 4.19
N SER A 57 4.06 -10.42 5.20
CA SER A 57 2.76 -10.49 5.90
C SER A 57 2.52 -9.35 6.89
N GLN A 58 3.52 -8.47 7.09
CA GLN A 58 3.56 -7.45 8.15
C GLN A 58 3.49 -8.02 9.58
N ALA A 59 3.76 -9.32 9.74
CA ALA A 59 3.86 -9.96 11.06
C ALA A 59 4.99 -9.36 11.91
N VAL A 60 6.11 -8.97 11.30
CA VAL A 60 7.20 -8.27 11.99
C VAL A 60 7.64 -7.07 11.16
N THR A 61 7.86 -5.94 11.83
CA THR A 61 8.43 -4.73 11.23
C THR A 61 9.47 -4.13 12.17
N LEU A 62 10.58 -3.63 11.61
CA LEU A 62 11.69 -2.98 12.31
C LEU A 62 11.61 -1.47 12.07
N ASP A 63 11.70 -0.69 13.15
CA ASP A 63 11.81 0.76 13.10
C ASP A 63 13.17 1.17 12.51
N GLN A 64 13.12 2.02 11.49
CA GLN A 64 14.29 2.49 10.75
C GLN A 64 14.86 3.80 11.31
N GLN A 65 14.17 4.42 12.28
CA GLN A 65 14.64 5.62 12.97
C GLN A 65 14.54 5.44 14.50
N PRO A 66 15.16 4.39 15.08
CA PRO A 66 15.10 4.18 16.52
C PRO A 66 15.89 5.26 17.26
N GLN A 67 15.62 5.41 18.56
CA GLN A 67 16.46 6.25 19.42
C GLN A 67 17.88 5.67 19.48
N PRO A 68 18.92 6.50 19.71
CA PRO A 68 20.28 6.01 19.84
C PRO A 68 20.40 4.87 20.85
N ARG A 69 21.11 3.80 20.47
CA ARG A 69 21.34 2.58 21.29
C ARG A 69 20.06 1.80 21.64
N THR A 70 19.06 1.91 20.77
CA THR A 70 17.85 1.11 20.84
C THR A 70 17.49 0.56 19.47
N ALA A 71 16.69 -0.50 19.44
CA ALA A 71 15.98 -0.96 18.26
C ALA A 71 14.55 -1.27 18.66
N ARG A 72 13.58 -0.91 17.82
CA ARG A 72 12.16 -1.19 18.07
C ARG A 72 11.59 -2.05 16.95
N LEU A 73 10.96 -3.16 17.33
CA LEU A 73 10.22 -4.02 16.43
C LEU A 73 8.73 -4.01 16.80
N SER A 74 7.86 -4.02 15.80
CA SER A 74 6.44 -4.29 16.00
C SER A 74 6.15 -5.72 15.52
N VAL A 75 5.67 -6.56 16.43
CA VAL A 75 5.37 -7.98 16.20
C VAL A 75 3.87 -8.21 16.31
N SER A 76 3.21 -8.44 15.18
CA SER A 76 1.77 -8.69 15.07
C SER A 76 1.48 -10.19 15.01
N LEU A 77 1.30 -10.80 16.18
CA LEU A 77 0.98 -12.23 16.28
C LEU A 77 -0.30 -12.64 15.50
N PRO A 78 -1.39 -11.84 15.45
CA PRO A 78 -2.57 -12.15 14.64
C PRO A 78 -2.35 -12.14 13.12
N ARG A 79 -1.27 -11.49 12.64
CA ARG A 79 -0.91 -11.43 11.20
C ARG A 79 0.18 -12.45 10.84
N THR A 80 0.62 -13.23 11.82
CA THR A 80 1.62 -14.28 11.61
C THR A 80 0.96 -15.42 10.87
N GLU A 81 1.56 -15.83 9.75
CA GLU A 81 1.02 -16.89 8.90
C GLU A 81 0.96 -18.21 9.66
N SER A 82 0.01 -19.09 9.31
CA SER A 82 -0.20 -20.35 10.03
C SER A 82 0.98 -21.31 9.97
N THR A 83 1.84 -21.17 8.96
CA THR A 83 3.05 -21.98 8.77
C THR A 83 4.25 -21.45 9.56
N VAL A 84 4.18 -20.25 10.15
CA VAL A 84 5.23 -19.74 11.04
C VAL A 84 4.92 -20.20 12.46
N THR A 85 5.85 -20.97 13.05
CA THR A 85 5.71 -21.52 14.39
C THR A 85 6.52 -20.74 15.43
N ARG A 86 7.63 -20.11 15.00
CA ARG A 86 8.53 -19.35 15.88
C ARG A 86 8.97 -18.04 15.24
N ILE A 87 9.22 -17.03 16.07
CA ILE A 87 9.84 -15.76 15.67
C ILE A 87 11.02 -15.51 16.62
N VAL A 88 12.24 -15.63 16.13
CA VAL A 88 13.48 -15.41 16.90
C VAL A 88 13.93 -13.98 16.73
N LEU A 89 14.37 -13.34 17.82
CA LEU A 89 14.85 -11.96 17.85
C LEU A 89 16.30 -11.91 18.34
N GLY A 90 17.12 -11.09 17.71
CA GLY A 90 18.52 -10.95 18.09
C GLY A 90 19.14 -9.61 17.72
N VAL A 91 20.40 -9.47 18.11
CA VAL A 91 21.29 -8.35 17.74
C VAL A 91 22.58 -8.87 17.14
N CYS A 92 23.15 -8.11 16.21
CA CYS A 92 24.42 -8.42 15.56
C CYS A 92 25.25 -7.16 15.30
N SER A 93 26.55 -7.36 15.04
CA SER A 93 27.52 -6.32 14.68
C SER A 93 28.72 -6.93 13.96
N ASP A 94 29.35 -6.16 13.06
CA ASP A 94 30.60 -6.55 12.40
C ASP A 94 31.79 -6.58 13.38
N SER A 95 31.71 -5.78 14.45
CA SER A 95 32.69 -5.73 15.53
C SER A 95 32.31 -6.63 16.71
N PRO A 96 33.28 -7.25 17.41
CA PRO A 96 32.99 -8.11 18.55
C PRO A 96 32.31 -7.35 19.71
N LEU A 97 31.29 -7.97 20.29
CA LEU A 97 30.39 -7.46 21.31
C LEU A 97 30.94 -7.53 22.75
N HIS A 98 32.26 -7.57 22.92
CA HIS A 98 32.89 -7.69 24.24
C HIS A 98 32.67 -6.47 25.15
N ASP A 99 32.30 -5.33 24.57
CA ASP A 99 31.96 -4.08 25.26
C ASP A 99 30.45 -3.88 25.44
N LEU A 100 29.64 -4.89 25.07
CA LEU A 100 28.19 -4.86 25.20
C LEU A 100 27.77 -4.98 26.66
N LEU A 101 27.11 -3.95 27.16
CA LEU A 101 26.59 -3.84 28.51
C LEU A 101 25.09 -3.51 28.46
N ASP A 102 24.38 -3.87 29.53
CA ASP A 102 22.98 -3.49 29.76
C ASP A 102 22.04 -3.80 28.57
N LEU A 103 22.28 -4.92 27.84
CA LEU A 103 21.37 -5.35 26.80
C LEU A 103 20.07 -5.85 27.44
N THR A 104 18.95 -5.18 27.14
CA THR A 104 17.62 -5.52 27.64
C THR A 104 16.65 -5.65 26.47
N ILE A 105 15.76 -6.64 26.55
CA ILE A 105 14.54 -6.72 25.72
C ILE A 105 13.31 -6.42 26.57
N ALA A 106 12.43 -5.54 26.08
CA ALA A 106 11.15 -5.22 26.68
C ALA A 106 10.02 -5.41 25.66
N VAL A 107 9.02 -6.22 26.01
CA VAL A 107 7.85 -6.52 25.19
C VAL A 107 6.62 -5.87 25.81
N ARG A 108 5.89 -5.10 25.03
CA ARG A 108 4.70 -4.35 25.46
C ARG A 108 3.53 -4.66 24.54
N ASP A 109 2.33 -4.71 25.10
CA ASP A 109 1.07 -4.68 24.35
C ASP A 109 0.34 -3.35 24.59
N ALA A 110 -0.93 -3.26 24.20
CA ALA A 110 -1.75 -2.07 24.44
C ALA A 110 -2.02 -1.81 25.93
N ALA A 111 -1.91 -2.81 26.80
CA ALA A 111 -2.17 -2.71 28.24
C ALA A 111 -0.92 -2.36 29.05
N GLY A 112 0.29 -2.62 28.52
CA GLY A 112 1.55 -2.21 29.14
C GLY A 112 2.69 -3.19 28.91
N LEU A 113 3.58 -3.31 29.90
CA LEU A 113 4.73 -4.23 29.83
C LEU A 113 4.28 -5.67 30.07
N VAL A 114 4.51 -6.53 29.07
CA VAL A 114 4.15 -7.95 29.09
C VAL A 114 5.33 -8.81 29.53
N ALA A 115 6.52 -8.56 28.96
CA ALA A 115 7.74 -9.26 29.32
C ALA A 115 8.94 -8.29 29.32
N ARG A 116 9.92 -8.55 30.17
CA ARG A 116 11.21 -7.85 30.15
C ARG A 116 12.29 -8.83 30.57
N ARG A 117 13.44 -8.77 29.90
CA ARG A 117 14.58 -9.61 30.21
C ARG A 117 15.86 -8.81 30.03
N ASP A 118 16.77 -8.93 30.99
CA ASP A 118 18.15 -8.50 30.82
C ASP A 118 18.95 -9.68 30.23
N VAL A 119 19.72 -9.40 29.19
CA VAL A 119 20.53 -10.37 28.46
C VAL A 119 21.93 -10.35 29.09
N PRO A 120 22.46 -11.52 29.51
CA PRO A 120 23.82 -11.59 30.03
C PRO A 120 24.84 -11.08 29.01
N ALA A 121 25.90 -10.43 29.50
CA ALA A 121 27.02 -10.04 28.65
C ALA A 121 27.62 -11.29 27.98
N PRO A 122 28.09 -11.18 26.71
CA PRO A 122 28.66 -12.31 26.00
C PRO A 122 29.90 -12.84 26.74
N ARG A 123 30.00 -14.17 26.81
CA ARG A 123 31.11 -14.85 27.51
C ARG A 123 32.40 -14.87 26.70
N SER A 124 32.28 -14.82 25.38
CA SER A 124 33.41 -14.81 24.45
C SER A 124 33.71 -13.38 24.00
N SER A 125 35.00 -13.03 23.93
CA SER A 125 35.44 -11.74 23.42
C SER A 125 35.30 -11.60 21.91
N THR A 126 34.99 -12.68 21.20
CA THR A 126 34.82 -12.75 19.75
C THR A 126 33.38 -12.80 19.30
N THR A 127 32.41 -12.80 20.24
CA THR A 127 30.97 -12.85 19.92
C THR A 127 30.54 -11.67 19.05
N ARG A 128 29.80 -11.94 17.97
CA ARG A 128 29.28 -10.94 17.01
C ARG A 128 27.77 -10.95 16.88
N ALA A 129 27.10 -12.04 17.27
CA ALA A 129 25.67 -12.20 17.19
C ALA A 129 25.12 -12.80 18.49
N ILE A 130 23.93 -12.34 18.92
CA ILE A 130 23.23 -12.86 20.08
C ILE A 130 21.74 -12.95 19.77
N SER A 131 21.17 -14.16 19.82
CA SER A 131 19.73 -14.39 19.87
C SER A 131 19.24 -14.17 21.30
N VAL A 132 18.32 -13.22 21.45
CA VAL A 132 17.92 -12.62 22.73
C VAL A 132 16.63 -13.24 23.27
N ALA A 133 15.69 -13.54 22.37
CA ALA A 133 14.41 -14.11 22.74
C ALA A 133 13.70 -14.71 21.53
N GLU A 134 12.64 -15.47 21.79
CA GLU A 134 11.73 -15.97 20.78
C GLU A 134 10.26 -15.82 21.18
N PHE A 135 9.40 -15.74 20.17
CA PHE A 135 7.97 -15.97 20.28
C PHE A 135 7.65 -17.32 19.67
N GLY A 136 7.18 -18.28 20.47
CA GLY A 136 6.77 -19.61 20.00
C GLY A 136 5.26 -19.76 20.02
N ARG A 137 4.71 -20.46 19.03
CA ARG A 137 3.31 -20.83 18.95
C ARG A 137 3.11 -22.23 19.53
N ASP A 138 2.18 -22.37 20.46
CA ASP A 138 1.77 -23.67 21.01
C ASP A 138 0.22 -23.71 21.03
N GLY A 139 -0.34 -24.58 20.17
CA GLY A 139 -1.76 -24.58 19.84
C GLY A 139 -2.25 -23.23 19.28
N ASP A 140 -3.28 -22.68 19.93
CA ASP A 140 -3.85 -21.36 19.61
C ASP A 140 -3.19 -20.19 20.39
N GLY A 141 -2.21 -20.49 21.24
CA GLY A 141 -1.51 -19.54 22.11
C GLY A 141 -0.10 -19.19 21.65
N TRP A 142 0.39 -18.05 22.13
CA TRP A 142 1.77 -17.60 21.93
C TRP A 142 2.51 -17.47 23.25
N PHE A 143 3.81 -17.77 23.23
CA PHE A 143 4.69 -17.71 24.39
C PHE A 143 5.96 -16.94 24.04
N PHE A 144 6.41 -16.09 24.97
CA PHE A 144 7.72 -15.46 24.94
C PHE A 144 8.72 -16.32 25.71
N ARG A 145 9.83 -16.71 25.08
CA ARG A 145 10.93 -17.43 25.73
C ARG A 145 12.24 -16.65 25.61
N PRO A 146 12.99 -16.51 26.71
CA PRO A 146 14.28 -15.84 26.70
C PRO A 146 15.35 -16.79 26.10
N LEU A 147 16.21 -16.27 25.21
CA LEU A 147 17.32 -17.01 24.59
C LEU A 147 18.67 -16.41 25.04
N ASP A 148 19.70 -17.25 25.15
CA ASP A 148 21.07 -16.85 25.48
C ASP A 148 22.06 -17.48 24.50
N ASP A 149 21.75 -17.35 23.22
CA ASP A 149 22.46 -18.06 22.17
C ASP A 149 23.38 -17.09 21.42
N ALA A 150 24.67 -17.21 21.65
CA ALA A 150 25.70 -16.31 21.13
C ALA A 150 26.55 -17.02 20.06
N ARG A 151 26.94 -16.28 19.03
CA ARG A 151 27.78 -16.74 17.93
C ARG A 151 28.95 -15.79 17.69
N ASP A 152 30.11 -16.36 17.38
CA ASP A 152 31.34 -15.61 17.11
C ASP A 152 31.43 -15.17 15.63
N GLU A 153 30.75 -15.88 14.73
CA GLU A 153 30.56 -15.52 13.33
C GLU A 153 29.08 -15.26 13.04
N LEU A 154 28.81 -14.32 12.11
CA LEU A 154 27.44 -14.00 11.70
C LEU A 154 26.86 -15.09 10.79
N SER A 155 27.71 -15.73 9.98
CA SER A 155 27.38 -16.88 9.13
C SER A 155 26.74 -18.01 9.93
N ASP A 156 27.37 -18.40 11.03
CA ASP A 156 26.89 -19.48 11.91
C ASP A 156 25.45 -19.23 12.42
N LEU A 157 25.10 -17.97 12.71
CA LEU A 157 23.76 -17.61 13.14
C LEU A 157 22.73 -17.87 12.03
N PHE A 158 23.06 -17.50 10.80
CA PHE A 158 22.15 -17.58 9.67
C PHE A 158 22.06 -19.02 9.11
N GLU A 159 23.16 -19.77 9.11
CA GLU A 159 23.21 -21.19 8.72
C GLU A 159 22.37 -22.07 9.64
N ASP A 160 22.38 -21.80 10.96
CA ASP A 160 21.56 -22.52 11.95
C ASP A 160 20.04 -22.44 11.66
N PHE A 161 19.60 -21.41 10.93
CA PHE A 161 18.20 -21.21 10.53
C PHE A 161 17.94 -21.47 9.05
N GLY A 162 18.89 -22.10 8.33
CA GLY A 162 18.73 -22.48 6.93
C GLY A 162 18.95 -21.35 5.92
N ILE A 163 19.57 -20.25 6.34
CA ILE A 163 20.03 -19.19 5.44
C ILE A 163 21.44 -19.56 5.00
N ASP A 164 21.59 -19.97 3.74
CA ASP A 164 22.89 -20.32 3.17
C ASP A 164 23.79 -19.07 3.11
N THR A 165 24.77 -18.98 4.02
CA THR A 165 25.81 -17.94 3.97
C THR A 165 27.09 -18.41 3.28
N ALA A 166 27.14 -19.68 2.87
CA ALA A 166 28.31 -20.33 2.27
C ALA A 166 28.12 -20.54 0.76
N ALA A 167 27.87 -19.46 0.02
CA ALA A 167 28.21 -19.43 -1.40
C ALA A 167 29.68 -18.97 -1.57
N GLU A 168 30.63 -19.82 -1.17
CA GLU A 168 31.96 -19.89 -1.81
C GLU A 168 32.13 -21.29 -2.43
N PRO A 169 32.71 -21.42 -3.64
CA PRO A 169 32.62 -22.63 -4.44
C PRO A 169 33.40 -23.79 -3.82
N GLU A 170 32.76 -24.96 -3.78
CA GLU A 170 33.29 -26.21 -3.25
C GLU A 170 34.73 -26.50 -3.74
N ARG A 171 35.68 -26.57 -2.81
CA ARG A 171 36.99 -27.17 -3.05
C ARG A 171 36.82 -28.69 -3.21
N GLY A 172 36.58 -29.11 -4.45
CA GLY A 172 36.60 -30.50 -4.87
C GLY A 172 37.92 -31.19 -4.50
N ARG A 173 37.80 -32.28 -3.74
CA ARG A 173 38.88 -33.19 -3.37
C ARG A 173 39.64 -33.64 -4.63
N ILE A 174 40.97 -33.54 -4.57
CA ILE A 174 41.89 -33.98 -5.61
C ILE A 174 41.68 -35.48 -5.87
N SER A 175 41.16 -35.81 -7.06
CA SER A 175 41.25 -37.15 -7.62
C SER A 175 42.54 -37.27 -8.42
N LEU A 176 43.44 -38.14 -7.98
CA LEU A 176 44.64 -38.53 -8.71
C LEU A 176 44.28 -39.59 -9.76
N SER A 177 43.81 -39.16 -10.93
CA SER A 177 43.81 -39.99 -12.14
C SER A 177 44.59 -39.29 -13.25
N ARG A 178 45.77 -39.89 -13.50
CA ARG A 178 46.77 -39.51 -14.49
C ARG A 178 46.30 -39.84 -15.91
N ASN A 179 46.75 -39.00 -16.86
CA ASN A 179 46.81 -39.14 -18.32
C ASN A 179 45.57 -38.59 -19.05
N ARG A 180 45.68 -37.55 -19.88
CA ARG A 180 46.43 -37.57 -21.15
C ARG A 180 46.59 -36.14 -21.69
N PHE A 181 47.79 -35.83 -22.19
CA PHE A 181 48.09 -34.60 -22.92
C PHE A 181 47.32 -34.59 -24.25
N GLU A 182 46.58 -33.51 -24.53
CA GLU A 182 46.29 -33.11 -25.91
C GLU A 182 45.92 -31.61 -25.98
N ASN A 183 46.82 -30.88 -26.65
CA ASN A 183 46.70 -29.61 -27.35
C ASN A 183 46.03 -28.40 -26.69
N ALA A 184 46.92 -27.46 -26.33
CA ALA A 184 46.63 -26.05 -26.17
C ALA A 184 46.13 -25.44 -27.50
N SER A 185 44.84 -25.12 -27.52
CA SER A 185 44.32 -23.97 -28.26
C SER A 185 43.92 -22.94 -27.21
N SER A 186 44.50 -21.73 -27.26
CA SER A 186 44.12 -20.63 -26.39
C SER A 186 42.69 -20.19 -26.70
N GLU A 187 41.72 -20.75 -26.00
CA GLU A 187 40.48 -20.05 -25.70
C GLU A 187 40.68 -19.30 -24.38
N ILE A 188 40.44 -17.99 -24.42
CA ILE A 188 40.31 -17.15 -23.23
C ILE A 188 39.26 -17.86 -22.36
N PRO A 189 39.51 -18.14 -21.06
CA PRO A 189 38.51 -18.77 -20.22
C PRO A 189 37.26 -17.89 -20.28
N THR A 190 36.16 -18.45 -20.78
CA THR A 190 34.83 -17.86 -20.71
C THR A 190 34.61 -17.53 -19.24
N ALA A 191 34.76 -16.26 -18.90
CA ALA A 191 34.57 -15.81 -17.53
C ALA A 191 33.17 -16.24 -17.11
N THR A 192 33.08 -16.97 -16.00
CA THR A 192 31.81 -17.42 -15.45
C THR A 192 30.86 -16.22 -15.33
N PRO A 193 29.57 -16.35 -15.69
CA PRO A 193 28.61 -15.29 -15.46
C PRO A 193 28.66 -14.82 -14.00
N PRO A 194 28.46 -13.51 -13.72
CA PRO A 194 28.38 -13.02 -12.35
C PRO A 194 27.16 -13.59 -11.63
N GLU A 195 27.23 -13.69 -10.30
CA GLU A 195 26.14 -14.20 -9.44
C GLU A 195 24.88 -13.33 -9.52
N ASP A 196 25.05 -12.01 -9.58
CA ASP A 196 23.98 -11.08 -9.96
C ASP A 196 24.00 -10.92 -11.49
N PRO A 197 22.96 -11.41 -12.20
CA PRO A 197 22.89 -11.30 -13.65
C PRO A 197 22.56 -9.88 -14.13
N ARG A 198 22.30 -8.91 -13.23
CA ARG A 198 22.00 -7.53 -13.60
C ARG A 198 23.17 -6.89 -14.34
N PRO A 199 22.93 -6.09 -15.41
CA PRO A 199 24.01 -5.39 -16.11
C PRO A 199 24.75 -4.44 -15.17
N ASP A 200 26.03 -4.70 -14.91
CA ASP A 200 26.88 -3.91 -14.01
C ASP A 200 28.38 -4.08 -14.28
N TRP A 201 29.18 -3.27 -13.60
CA TRP A 201 30.63 -3.34 -13.55
C TRP A 201 31.09 -4.32 -12.48
N HIS A 202 31.87 -5.33 -12.87
CA HIS A 202 32.41 -6.32 -11.94
C HIS A 202 33.94 -6.28 -11.88
N PRO A 203 34.54 -6.48 -10.71
CA PRO A 203 35.99 -6.52 -10.56
C PRO A 203 36.60 -7.74 -11.25
N GLN A 204 37.60 -7.50 -12.09
CA GLN A 204 38.45 -8.50 -12.71
C GLN A 204 39.92 -8.11 -12.48
N GLY A 205 40.48 -8.57 -11.35
CA GLY A 205 41.82 -8.18 -10.93
C GLY A 205 41.91 -6.70 -10.57
N ALA A 206 42.72 -5.93 -11.31
CA ALA A 206 42.95 -4.50 -11.06
C ALA A 206 42.02 -3.56 -11.85
N THR A 207 41.09 -4.11 -12.62
CA THR A 207 40.15 -3.36 -13.47
C THR A 207 38.73 -3.85 -13.25
N LEU A 208 37.75 -3.03 -13.60
CA LEU A 208 36.36 -3.41 -13.76
C LEU A 208 36.10 -3.86 -15.20
N ARG A 209 35.26 -4.87 -15.39
CA ARG A 209 34.74 -5.31 -16.70
C ARG A 209 33.22 -5.23 -16.69
N TRP A 210 32.65 -4.79 -17.81
CA TRP A 210 31.21 -4.63 -17.94
C TRP A 210 30.51 -5.93 -18.35
N TRP A 211 29.54 -6.36 -17.55
CA TRP A 211 28.55 -7.38 -17.87
C TRP A 211 27.28 -6.70 -18.38
N ASP A 212 26.78 -7.10 -19.55
CA ASP A 212 25.61 -6.45 -20.16
C ASP A 212 24.27 -7.09 -19.81
N GLY A 213 24.27 -8.09 -18.92
CA GLY A 213 23.11 -8.92 -18.59
C GLY A 213 23.15 -10.30 -19.21
N THR A 214 23.94 -10.50 -20.27
CA THR A 214 23.97 -11.75 -21.04
C THR A 214 25.38 -12.25 -21.31
N HIS A 215 26.33 -11.35 -21.53
CA HIS A 215 27.72 -11.68 -21.79
C HIS A 215 28.68 -10.63 -21.24
N TRP A 216 29.91 -11.06 -21.03
CA TRP A 216 31.00 -10.17 -20.69
C TRP A 216 31.44 -9.39 -21.94
N THR A 217 31.40 -8.07 -21.87
CA THR A 217 31.86 -7.21 -22.98
C THR A 217 33.36 -6.95 -22.89
N ASP A 218 33.98 -6.44 -23.95
CA ASP A 218 35.39 -6.01 -23.93
C ASP A 218 35.59 -4.65 -23.23
N THR A 219 34.51 -4.03 -22.76
CA THR A 219 34.56 -2.73 -22.08
C THR A 219 35.16 -2.90 -20.68
N THR A 220 36.22 -2.15 -20.40
CA THR A 220 36.91 -2.13 -19.10
C THR A 220 37.01 -0.71 -18.54
N ALA A 221 37.06 -0.61 -17.21
CA ALA A 221 37.25 0.65 -16.48
C ALA A 221 38.25 0.47 -15.34
N PRO A 222 38.97 1.51 -14.90
CA PRO A 222 39.84 1.41 -13.73
C PRO A 222 39.01 1.25 -12.46
N LEU A 223 39.56 0.53 -11.45
CA LEU A 223 38.94 0.48 -10.13
C LEU A 223 38.85 1.90 -9.52
N PRO A 224 37.73 2.26 -8.89
CA PRO A 224 37.58 3.55 -8.24
C PRO A 224 38.63 3.71 -7.12
N SER A 225 39.26 4.88 -7.07
CA SER A 225 40.26 5.18 -6.04
C SER A 225 39.61 5.28 -4.66
N THR A 226 40.25 4.68 -3.66
CA THR A 226 39.88 4.84 -2.24
C THR A 226 40.26 6.21 -1.68
N ASP A 227 41.04 7.02 -2.40
CA ASP A 227 41.38 8.39 -2.00
C ASP A 227 40.20 9.33 -2.27
N ALA A 228 39.59 9.83 -1.20
CA ALA A 228 38.52 10.82 -1.27
C ALA A 228 38.92 12.10 -2.03
N ARG A 229 40.22 12.41 -2.19
CA ARG A 229 40.69 13.55 -2.97
C ARG A 229 40.65 13.28 -4.48
N VAL A 230 40.40 12.06 -4.90
CA VAL A 230 40.28 11.68 -6.31
C VAL A 230 38.79 11.59 -6.67
N CYS A 231 38.42 12.08 -7.84
CA CYS A 231 37.07 11.94 -8.37
C CYS A 231 36.86 10.48 -8.80
N PRO A 232 35.82 9.78 -8.29
CA PRO A 232 35.57 8.38 -8.64
C PRO A 232 35.18 8.19 -10.12
N HIS A 233 34.71 9.25 -10.78
CA HIS A 233 34.25 9.18 -12.18
C HIS A 233 35.35 9.47 -13.21
N CYS A 234 36.25 10.44 -12.96
CA CYS A 234 37.28 10.82 -13.95
C CYS A 234 38.72 10.68 -13.46
N GLY A 235 38.95 10.26 -12.21
CA GLY A 235 40.30 10.12 -11.65
C GLY A 235 41.04 11.44 -11.37
N ARG A 236 40.44 12.61 -11.66
CA ARG A 236 41.05 13.92 -11.37
C ARG A 236 40.99 14.26 -9.88
N ARG A 237 42.01 14.96 -9.38
CA ARG A 237 42.00 15.46 -7.99
C ARG A 237 40.93 16.53 -7.79
N ARG A 238 40.20 16.42 -6.69
CA ARG A 238 39.15 17.33 -6.23
C ARG A 238 39.73 18.35 -5.26
N GLY A 239 39.21 19.58 -5.30
CA GLY A 239 39.50 20.58 -4.28
C GLY A 239 38.91 20.20 -2.91
N TRP A 240 39.42 20.78 -1.84
CA TRP A 240 38.93 20.54 -0.48
C TRP A 240 38.05 21.69 0.01
N ARG A 241 36.94 21.40 0.70
CA ARG A 241 36.15 22.42 1.40
C ARG A 241 36.68 22.57 2.83
N VAL A 242 36.89 23.81 3.28
CA VAL A 242 37.24 24.09 4.68
C VAL A 242 36.04 23.63 5.52
N LEU A 243 36.25 22.64 6.42
CA LEU A 243 35.25 21.96 7.28
C LEU A 243 34.51 20.73 6.70
N GLY A 244 35.15 19.96 5.83
CA GLY A 244 34.77 18.54 5.62
C GLY A 244 34.11 18.23 4.29
N ALA A 245 34.39 17.02 3.82
CA ALA A 245 34.14 16.44 2.49
C ALA A 245 34.92 17.09 1.32
N PRO A 246 35.44 16.26 0.37
CA PRO A 246 35.98 16.75 -0.89
C PRO A 246 34.91 17.52 -1.67
N ALA A 247 35.27 18.65 -2.29
CA ALA A 247 34.36 19.35 -3.18
C ALA A 247 33.96 18.45 -4.37
N PRO A 248 32.72 18.53 -4.88
CA PRO A 248 32.34 17.79 -6.08
C PRO A 248 33.24 18.19 -7.26
N CYS A 249 33.54 17.22 -8.13
CA CYS A 249 34.32 17.48 -9.34
C CYS A 249 33.49 18.33 -10.30
N ARG A 250 33.86 19.59 -10.51
CA ARG A 250 33.06 20.53 -11.32
C ARG A 250 32.85 20.07 -12.77
N SER A 251 33.88 19.50 -13.40
CA SER A 251 33.78 19.02 -14.78
C SER A 251 32.84 17.82 -14.88
N CYS A 252 32.99 16.81 -14.00
CA CYS A 252 32.10 15.66 -14.00
C CYS A 252 30.67 16.04 -13.61
N ALA A 253 30.49 17.00 -12.70
CA ALA A 253 29.16 17.48 -12.36
C ALA A 253 28.46 18.08 -13.59
N ALA A 254 29.14 18.94 -14.35
CA ALA A 254 28.59 19.51 -15.58
C ALA A 254 28.28 18.43 -16.64
N ASP A 255 29.22 17.50 -16.87
CA ASP A 255 29.04 16.41 -17.84
C ASP A 255 27.88 15.47 -17.45
N ILE A 256 27.75 15.17 -16.15
CA ILE A 256 26.65 14.37 -15.60
C ILE A 256 25.33 15.12 -15.74
N ASP A 257 25.29 16.41 -15.40
CA ASP A 257 24.06 17.21 -15.49
C ASP A 257 23.54 17.30 -16.93
N GLU A 258 24.43 17.55 -17.91
CA GLU A 258 24.09 17.57 -19.34
C GLU A 258 23.58 16.21 -19.83
N TYR A 259 24.23 15.12 -19.41
CA TYR A 259 23.75 13.77 -19.71
C TYR A 259 22.36 13.52 -19.10
N LEU A 260 22.15 13.95 -17.85
CA LEU A 260 20.90 13.78 -17.14
C LEU A 260 19.74 14.58 -17.74
N ASP A 261 19.99 15.69 -18.45
CA ASP A 261 18.96 16.40 -19.22
C ASP A 261 18.35 15.49 -20.31
N THR A 262 19.21 14.87 -21.10
CA THR A 262 18.77 13.95 -22.17
C THR A 262 18.14 12.69 -21.57
N TRP A 263 18.72 12.19 -20.48
CA TRP A 263 18.20 11.03 -19.76
C TRP A 263 16.80 11.29 -19.18
N ARG A 264 16.54 12.46 -18.57
CA ARG A 264 15.21 12.87 -18.07
C ARG A 264 14.18 12.88 -19.19
N ALA A 265 14.52 13.43 -20.36
CA ALA A 265 13.62 13.46 -21.50
C ALA A 265 13.28 12.05 -22.01
N ARG A 266 14.24 11.12 -21.99
CA ARG A 266 13.99 9.70 -22.31
C ARG A 266 13.14 9.03 -21.23
N ALA A 267 13.44 9.25 -19.95
CA ALA A 267 12.66 8.74 -18.83
C ALA A 267 11.20 9.17 -18.91
N TRP A 268 10.92 10.44 -19.22
CA TRP A 268 9.56 10.93 -19.43
C TRP A 268 8.83 10.20 -20.58
N ARG A 269 9.51 9.97 -21.71
CA ARG A 269 8.93 9.22 -22.84
C ARG A 269 8.58 7.78 -22.46
N VAL A 270 9.46 7.10 -21.72
CA VAL A 270 9.19 5.74 -21.24
C VAL A 270 8.02 5.74 -20.25
N LEU A 271 8.00 6.65 -19.27
CA LEU A 271 6.91 6.76 -18.30
C LEU A 271 5.55 6.98 -18.95
N THR A 272 5.49 7.82 -20.00
CA THR A 272 4.25 8.13 -20.71
C THR A 272 3.94 7.20 -21.89
N GLY A 273 4.83 6.24 -22.16
CA GLY A 273 4.73 5.25 -23.23
C GLY A 273 4.72 3.84 -22.67
N ASP A 274 5.86 3.15 -22.71
CA ASP A 274 6.00 1.73 -22.38
C ASP A 274 5.85 1.40 -20.88
N GLY A 275 6.00 2.40 -20.00
CA GLY A 275 5.77 2.30 -18.56
C GLY A 275 6.94 1.75 -17.74
N LEU A 276 6.75 1.71 -16.42
CA LEU A 276 7.77 1.39 -15.41
C LEU A 276 8.26 -0.06 -15.42
N GLY A 277 7.47 -1.00 -15.98
CA GLY A 277 7.85 -2.40 -16.10
C GLY A 277 8.59 -2.76 -17.40
N SER A 278 8.83 -1.79 -18.27
CA SER A 278 9.40 -2.04 -19.60
C SER A 278 10.90 -2.31 -19.58
N THR A 279 11.40 -2.99 -20.61
CA THR A 279 12.85 -3.13 -20.83
C THR A 279 13.51 -1.77 -21.05
N GLU A 280 12.83 -0.84 -21.72
CA GLU A 280 13.34 0.53 -21.90
C GLU A 280 13.54 1.26 -20.55
N TRP A 281 12.69 0.98 -19.55
CA TRP A 281 12.87 1.49 -18.20
C TRP A 281 14.11 0.90 -17.53
N ALA A 282 14.32 -0.40 -17.64
CA ALA A 282 15.53 -1.05 -17.12
C ALA A 282 16.79 -0.51 -17.79
N ASP A 283 16.75 -0.28 -19.11
CA ASP A 283 17.86 0.26 -19.91
C ASP A 283 18.28 1.66 -19.47
N LEU A 284 17.35 2.50 -19.01
CA LEU A 284 17.66 3.82 -18.46
C LEU A 284 18.57 3.72 -17.24
N TRP A 285 18.29 2.80 -16.33
CA TRP A 285 19.11 2.58 -15.14
C TRP A 285 20.42 1.88 -15.49
N THR A 286 20.40 0.95 -16.45
CA THR A 286 21.62 0.32 -16.99
C THR A 286 22.57 1.36 -17.59
N ALA A 287 22.05 2.36 -18.30
CA ALA A 287 22.85 3.44 -18.87
C ALA A 287 23.52 4.32 -17.80
N LEU A 288 22.88 4.51 -16.63
CA LEU A 288 23.50 5.20 -15.50
C LEU A 288 24.64 4.39 -14.88
N ARG A 289 24.41 3.08 -14.63
CA ARG A 289 25.44 2.16 -14.09
C ARG A 289 26.64 2.07 -15.00
N TYR A 290 26.42 1.92 -16.32
CA TYR A 290 27.47 1.90 -17.33
C TYR A 290 28.38 3.13 -17.23
N ARG A 291 27.82 4.31 -16.90
CA ARG A 291 28.56 5.56 -16.78
C ARG A 291 29.09 5.86 -15.37
N HIS A 292 28.94 4.96 -14.41
CA HIS A 292 29.26 5.17 -13.00
C HIS A 292 28.53 6.39 -12.38
N ILE A 293 27.32 6.69 -12.86
CA ILE A 293 26.47 7.71 -12.25
C ILE A 293 25.74 7.06 -11.06
N PRO A 294 25.89 7.56 -9.82
CA PRO A 294 25.23 6.97 -8.66
C PRO A 294 23.72 6.95 -8.82
N GLU A 295 23.09 5.88 -8.34
CA GLU A 295 21.64 5.70 -8.45
C GLU A 295 20.86 6.86 -7.81
N ASP A 296 21.31 7.36 -6.65
CA ASP A 296 20.71 8.51 -5.97
C ASP A 296 20.70 9.78 -6.84
N THR A 297 21.73 9.98 -7.66
CA THR A 297 21.79 11.09 -8.62
C THR A 297 20.72 10.92 -9.71
N GLY A 298 20.55 9.69 -10.20
CA GLY A 298 19.46 9.34 -11.13
C GLY A 298 18.08 9.56 -10.51
N ARG A 299 17.86 9.07 -9.29
CA ARG A 299 16.60 9.24 -8.53
C ARG A 299 16.30 10.71 -8.28
N ALA A 300 17.30 11.51 -7.92
CA ALA A 300 17.15 12.95 -7.75
C ALA A 300 16.76 13.65 -9.07
N ALA A 301 17.38 13.27 -10.19
CA ALA A 301 17.03 13.80 -11.51
C ALA A 301 15.60 13.38 -11.95
N LEU A 302 15.15 12.21 -11.51
CA LEU A 302 13.85 11.64 -11.85
C LEU A 302 12.68 12.28 -11.07
N ARG A 303 12.94 12.97 -9.95
CA ARG A 303 11.89 13.55 -9.10
C ARG A 303 10.90 14.44 -9.86
N GLY A 304 11.40 15.32 -10.73
CA GLY A 304 10.56 16.21 -11.53
C GLY A 304 9.65 15.45 -12.51
N PRO A 305 10.20 14.66 -13.44
CA PRO A 305 9.42 13.83 -14.35
C PRO A 305 8.47 12.84 -13.64
N GLY A 306 8.92 12.24 -12.53
CA GLY A 306 8.12 11.32 -11.74
C GLY A 306 6.91 12.00 -11.09
N LEU A 307 7.09 13.20 -10.55
CA LEU A 307 5.99 14.00 -10.01
C LEU A 307 4.96 14.35 -11.09
N ALA A 308 5.41 14.82 -12.26
CA ALA A 308 4.53 15.12 -13.39
C ALA A 308 3.76 13.87 -13.90
N TYR A 309 4.38 12.70 -13.81
CA TYR A 309 3.75 11.43 -14.21
C TYR A 309 2.63 11.02 -13.24
N ILE A 310 2.88 11.07 -11.92
CA ILE A 310 1.82 10.76 -10.94
C ILE A 310 0.69 11.81 -10.95
N GLU A 311 1.00 13.08 -11.24
CA GLU A 311 -0.03 14.11 -11.45
C GLU A 311 -0.92 13.79 -12.63
N ARG A 312 -0.34 13.27 -13.73
CA ARG A 312 -1.10 12.81 -14.90
C ARG A 312 -2.01 11.64 -14.54
N LEU A 313 -1.51 10.65 -13.79
CA LEU A 313 -2.33 9.52 -13.31
C LEU A 313 -3.50 9.99 -12.43
N ALA A 314 -3.26 11.01 -11.60
CA ALA A 314 -4.27 11.57 -10.69
C ALA A 314 -5.16 12.66 -11.30
N ALA A 315 -5.02 12.98 -12.61
CA ALA A 315 -5.73 14.09 -13.23
C ALA A 315 -7.26 13.98 -13.07
N PHE A 316 -7.80 12.76 -13.19
CA PHE A 316 -9.23 12.45 -13.15
C PHE A 316 -9.68 11.84 -11.81
N ALA A 317 -8.95 12.08 -10.72
CA ALA A 317 -9.24 11.47 -9.42
C ALA A 317 -10.58 11.89 -8.76
N ASP A 318 -11.35 12.77 -9.39
CA ASP A 318 -12.71 13.13 -8.95
C ASP A 318 -13.82 12.36 -9.71
N GLU A 319 -13.44 11.55 -10.70
CA GLU A 319 -14.33 10.69 -11.49
C GLU A 319 -14.44 9.27 -10.92
N GLU A 320 -15.03 8.33 -11.66
CA GLU A 320 -15.07 6.92 -11.25
C GLU A 320 -13.67 6.30 -11.30
N ILE A 321 -13.06 6.08 -10.14
CA ILE A 321 -11.74 5.46 -10.02
C ILE A 321 -11.87 3.96 -9.70
N SER A 322 -11.22 3.15 -10.52
CA SER A 322 -11.07 1.70 -10.34
C SER A 322 -10.03 1.33 -9.28
N ALA A 323 -10.01 0.06 -8.87
CA ALA A 323 -8.95 -0.43 -7.97
C ALA A 323 -7.59 -0.51 -8.68
N GLU A 324 -7.59 -0.80 -9.97
CA GLU A 324 -6.40 -0.94 -10.80
C GLU A 324 -5.68 0.42 -10.95
N GLU A 325 -6.41 1.51 -11.19
CA GLU A 325 -5.83 2.85 -11.29
C GLU A 325 -5.18 3.32 -9.98
N VAL A 326 -5.76 2.96 -8.83
CA VAL A 326 -5.14 3.26 -7.52
C VAL A 326 -3.87 2.44 -7.33
N GLU A 327 -3.88 1.15 -7.69
CA GLU A 327 -2.70 0.29 -7.56
C GLU A 327 -1.59 0.71 -8.53
N GLU A 328 -1.93 1.11 -9.76
CA GLU A 328 -0.98 1.69 -10.72
C GLU A 328 -0.34 2.95 -10.16
N PHE A 329 -1.15 3.86 -9.60
CA PHE A 329 -0.68 5.08 -8.96
C PHE A 329 0.24 4.81 -7.76
N ASP A 330 -0.15 3.90 -6.85
CA ASP A 330 0.66 3.55 -5.68
C ASP A 330 1.94 2.80 -6.08
N THR A 331 1.88 1.94 -7.09
CA THR A 331 3.05 1.29 -7.68
C THR A 331 4.00 2.32 -8.26
N ALA A 332 3.50 3.30 -9.01
CA ALA A 332 4.32 4.38 -9.55
C ALA A 332 5.04 5.16 -8.45
N ILE A 333 4.36 5.50 -7.35
CA ILE A 333 5.00 6.17 -6.21
C ILE A 333 6.13 5.34 -5.61
N ARG A 334 5.90 4.02 -5.43
CA ARG A 334 6.90 3.09 -4.87
C ARG A 334 8.12 2.97 -5.78
N GLU A 335 7.91 2.66 -7.05
CA GLU A 335 8.99 2.44 -8.04
C GLU A 335 9.82 3.72 -8.27
N LEU A 336 9.17 4.87 -8.32
CA LEU A 336 9.82 6.17 -8.46
C LEU A 336 10.42 6.70 -7.15
N ALA A 337 10.23 6.00 -6.03
CA ALA A 337 10.64 6.39 -4.68
C ALA A 337 10.23 7.84 -4.32
N LEU A 338 9.02 8.24 -4.74
CA LEU A 338 8.51 9.59 -4.52
C LEU A 338 7.96 9.74 -3.10
N SER A 339 8.22 10.90 -2.51
CA SER A 339 7.79 11.24 -1.15
C SER A 339 7.63 12.76 -1.02
N GLY A 340 6.84 13.17 -0.04
CA GLY A 340 6.60 14.58 0.27
C GLY A 340 5.11 14.95 0.31
N PRO A 341 4.79 16.19 0.71
CA PRO A 341 3.41 16.63 0.96
C PRO A 341 2.53 16.62 -0.29
N GLN A 342 3.09 16.95 -1.46
CA GLN A 342 2.37 16.94 -2.74
C GLN A 342 1.98 15.52 -3.18
N VAL A 343 2.90 14.56 -3.04
CA VAL A 343 2.64 13.14 -3.33
C VAL A 343 1.53 12.61 -2.43
N GLU A 344 1.59 12.94 -1.15
CA GLU A 344 0.60 12.50 -0.17
C GLU A 344 -0.78 13.14 -0.42
N GLU A 345 -0.83 14.39 -0.90
CA GLU A 345 -2.09 15.02 -1.31
C GLU A 345 -2.72 14.33 -2.51
N LEU A 346 -1.93 14.02 -3.55
CA LEU A 346 -2.41 13.27 -4.72
C LEU A 346 -2.90 11.87 -4.34
N ARG A 347 -2.16 11.18 -3.45
CA ARG A 347 -2.57 9.89 -2.89
C ARG A 347 -3.91 9.97 -2.16
N ARG A 348 -4.08 10.98 -1.28
CA ARG A 348 -5.37 11.20 -0.60
C ARG A 348 -6.50 11.41 -1.60
N ARG A 349 -6.28 12.21 -2.65
CA ARG A 349 -7.28 12.45 -3.70
C ARG A 349 -7.67 11.14 -4.42
N MET A 350 -6.70 10.33 -4.84
CA MET A 350 -6.93 9.03 -5.49
C MET A 350 -7.74 8.07 -4.60
N HIS A 351 -7.34 7.88 -3.33
CA HIS A 351 -8.08 6.98 -2.44
C HIS A 351 -9.47 7.51 -2.07
N ARG A 352 -9.65 8.84 -1.96
CA ARG A 352 -10.97 9.46 -1.76
C ARG A 352 -11.89 9.21 -2.96
N GLY A 353 -11.40 9.44 -4.19
CA GLY A 353 -12.17 9.14 -5.42
C GLY A 353 -12.57 7.67 -5.54
N ARG A 354 -11.64 6.76 -5.22
CA ARG A 354 -11.94 5.31 -5.16
C ARG A 354 -12.99 4.96 -4.12
N THR A 355 -12.91 5.56 -2.93
CA THR A 355 -13.89 5.35 -1.86
C THR A 355 -15.27 5.81 -2.30
N ARG A 356 -15.39 7.00 -2.89
CA ARG A 356 -16.65 7.51 -3.45
C ARG A 356 -17.21 6.57 -4.53
N THR A 357 -16.35 6.06 -5.41
CA THR A 357 -16.75 5.11 -6.45
C THR A 357 -17.32 3.81 -5.86
N ARG A 358 -16.63 3.21 -4.87
CA ARG A 358 -17.11 2.00 -4.15
C ARG A 358 -18.49 2.23 -3.54
N LEU A 359 -18.64 3.33 -2.81
CA LEU A 359 -19.90 3.69 -2.14
C LEU A 359 -21.02 3.85 -3.17
N ARG A 360 -20.82 4.62 -4.23
CA ARG A 360 -21.79 4.79 -5.33
C ARG A 360 -22.19 3.47 -6.00
N THR A 361 -21.26 2.52 -6.11
CA THR A 361 -21.55 1.18 -6.67
C THR A 361 -22.37 0.28 -5.74
N GLY A 362 -22.52 0.68 -4.46
CA GLY A 362 -23.31 -0.04 -3.46
C GLY A 362 -22.48 -0.85 -2.46
N ASP A 363 -21.15 -0.73 -2.49
CA ASP A 363 -20.26 -1.30 -1.46
C ASP A 363 -20.26 -0.40 -0.22
N LEU A 364 -21.34 -0.50 0.54
CA LEU A 364 -21.62 0.36 1.70
C LEU A 364 -21.07 -0.27 2.99
N PRO A 365 -20.38 0.52 3.83
CA PRO A 365 -19.92 0.05 5.13
C PRO A 365 -21.10 -0.28 6.05
N VAL A 366 -20.86 -1.07 7.08
CA VAL A 366 -21.82 -1.27 8.18
C VAL A 366 -21.29 -0.55 9.42
N VAL A 367 -22.05 0.43 9.89
CA VAL A 367 -21.72 1.27 11.06
C VAL A 367 -22.47 0.73 12.28
N ARG A 368 -21.78 0.66 13.42
CA ARG A 368 -22.42 0.34 14.70
C ARG A 368 -22.93 1.61 15.35
N THR A 369 -24.25 1.70 15.52
CA THR A 369 -24.91 2.83 16.20
C THR A 369 -25.48 2.36 17.54
N HIS A 370 -25.24 3.14 18.59
CA HIS A 370 -25.81 2.90 19.91
C HIS A 370 -27.13 3.66 20.09
N GLY A 371 -28.10 3.06 20.78
CA GLY A 371 -29.37 3.72 21.12
C GLY A 371 -30.40 3.79 19.99
N LEU A 372 -30.23 3.02 18.91
CA LEU A 372 -31.19 2.91 17.82
C LEU A 372 -31.81 1.51 17.82
N HIS A 373 -33.14 1.43 17.91
CA HIS A 373 -33.86 0.16 17.73
C HIS A 373 -34.05 -0.08 16.23
N LEU A 374 -33.44 -1.15 15.72
CA LEU A 374 -33.44 -1.54 14.32
C LEU A 374 -34.17 -2.87 14.13
N ASP A 375 -34.81 -3.04 12.98
CA ASP A 375 -35.31 -4.37 12.59
C ASP A 375 -34.14 -5.37 12.45
N PRO A 376 -34.34 -6.69 12.62
CA PRO A 376 -33.27 -7.69 12.57
C PRO A 376 -32.42 -7.70 11.28
N GLU A 377 -32.97 -7.21 10.16
CA GLU A 377 -32.28 -7.12 8.86
C GLU A 377 -31.88 -5.69 8.49
N GLU A 378 -32.20 -4.71 9.34
CA GLU A 378 -31.86 -3.31 9.08
C GLU A 378 -30.43 -3.02 9.52
N ARG A 379 -29.60 -2.57 8.58
CA ARG A 379 -28.18 -2.26 8.78
C ARG A 379 -27.95 -0.78 8.54
N VAL A 380 -27.17 -0.15 9.42
CA VAL A 380 -26.78 1.26 9.31
C VAL A 380 -25.54 1.38 8.43
N HIS A 381 -25.57 2.28 7.47
CA HIS A 381 -24.47 2.58 6.55
C HIS A 381 -23.84 3.95 6.80
N LEU A 382 -24.60 4.87 7.43
CA LEU A 382 -24.14 6.20 7.82
C LEU A 382 -24.86 6.59 9.10
N ASP A 383 -24.14 7.19 10.04
CA ASP A 383 -24.68 7.82 11.24
C ASP A 383 -23.78 9.02 11.58
N ILE A 384 -24.23 10.21 11.21
CA ILE A 384 -23.44 11.44 11.31
C ILE A 384 -24.28 12.61 11.82
N GLU A 385 -23.62 13.61 12.39
CA GLU A 385 -24.23 14.92 12.64
C GLU A 385 -24.54 15.61 11.31
N ALA A 386 -25.71 16.25 11.24
CA ALA A 386 -26.19 16.95 10.07
C ALA A 386 -27.16 18.07 10.46
N THR A 387 -27.19 19.13 9.67
CA THR A 387 -28.14 20.23 9.84
C THR A 387 -29.12 20.23 8.69
N ARG A 388 -30.40 20.02 8.98
CA ARG A 388 -31.44 20.04 7.96
C ARG A 388 -31.81 21.47 7.61
N ILE A 389 -31.77 21.82 6.33
CA ILE A 389 -32.18 23.13 5.82
C ILE A 389 -33.61 23.03 5.27
N ARG A 390 -34.45 24.01 5.64
CA ARG A 390 -35.82 24.15 5.12
C ARG A 390 -36.04 25.57 4.60
N HIS A 391 -36.27 25.70 3.30
CA HIS A 391 -36.64 26.96 2.67
C HIS A 391 -38.12 27.29 2.96
N LEU A 392 -38.36 28.32 3.75
CA LEU A 392 -39.71 28.81 4.08
C LEU A 392 -39.91 30.22 3.51
N ALA A 393 -41.16 30.65 3.35
CA ALA A 393 -41.47 32.00 2.86
C ALA A 393 -40.90 33.14 3.73
N ARG A 394 -40.51 32.85 4.97
CA ARG A 394 -39.88 33.80 5.92
C ARG A 394 -38.36 33.67 5.99
N GLY A 395 -37.75 32.92 5.07
CA GLY A 395 -36.32 32.58 5.07
C GLY A 395 -36.05 31.15 5.49
N ASP A 396 -34.77 30.80 5.50
CA ASP A 396 -34.33 29.43 5.73
C ASP A 396 -34.32 29.08 7.22
N ARG A 397 -34.78 27.87 7.54
CA ARG A 397 -34.74 27.32 8.88
C ARG A 397 -33.80 26.12 8.92
N ALA A 398 -32.65 26.33 9.55
CA ALA A 398 -31.72 25.27 9.92
C ALA A 398 -32.22 24.52 11.17
N THR A 399 -32.00 23.22 11.23
CA THR A 399 -32.31 22.39 12.39
C THR A 399 -31.23 21.33 12.53
N ASP A 400 -30.45 21.41 13.60
CA ASP A 400 -29.38 20.45 13.88
C ASP A 400 -29.94 19.11 14.32
N GLY A 401 -29.24 18.04 13.98
CA GLY A 401 -29.65 16.69 14.31
C GLY A 401 -28.68 15.65 13.79
N ARG A 402 -29.20 14.44 13.59
CA ARG A 402 -28.43 13.28 13.16
C ARG A 402 -29.03 12.66 11.91
N LEU A 403 -28.22 12.43 10.89
CA LEU A 403 -28.60 11.77 9.64
C LEU A 403 -28.15 10.31 9.68
N ILE A 404 -29.11 9.41 9.58
CA ILE A 404 -28.94 7.96 9.71
C ILE A 404 -29.41 7.31 8.42
N CYS A 405 -28.49 6.73 7.67
CA CYS A 405 -28.77 5.97 6.44
C CYS A 405 -28.78 4.47 6.75
N THR A 406 -29.88 3.78 6.46
CA THR A 406 -29.96 2.31 6.57
C THR A 406 -30.22 1.69 5.21
N ASN A 407 -30.08 0.36 5.10
CA ASN A 407 -30.50 -0.37 3.90
C ASN A 407 -32.02 -0.27 3.60
N LYS A 408 -32.85 0.15 4.55
CA LYS A 408 -34.31 0.28 4.38
C LYS A 408 -34.77 1.71 4.14
N LYS A 409 -34.15 2.68 4.81
CA LYS A 409 -34.61 4.08 4.82
C LYS A 409 -33.51 5.05 5.22
N LEU A 410 -33.77 6.31 4.94
CA LEU A 410 -33.03 7.43 5.49
C LEU A 410 -33.84 8.07 6.62
N ARG A 411 -33.19 8.37 7.74
CA ARG A 411 -33.80 9.02 8.89
C ARG A 411 -32.99 10.24 9.30
N PHE A 412 -33.65 11.37 9.47
CA PHE A 412 -33.11 12.53 10.18
C PHE A 412 -33.77 12.62 11.56
N VAL A 413 -32.97 12.74 12.62
CA VAL A 413 -33.43 12.89 14.00
C VAL A 413 -32.99 14.25 14.53
N GLY A 414 -33.94 15.16 14.71
CA GLY A 414 -33.71 16.48 15.30
C GLY A 414 -34.58 16.71 16.55
N PRO A 415 -34.33 17.79 17.31
CA PRO A 415 -34.97 18.06 18.61
C PRO A 415 -36.46 18.39 18.51
N GLU A 416 -36.90 19.01 17.42
CA GLU A 416 -38.30 19.44 17.26
C GLU A 416 -39.14 18.49 16.39
N ALA A 417 -38.52 17.83 15.40
CA ALA A 417 -39.15 16.85 14.53
C ALA A 417 -38.11 16.05 13.73
N GLY A 418 -38.31 14.74 13.63
CA GLY A 418 -37.55 13.87 12.72
C GLY A 418 -38.23 13.71 11.36
N VAL A 419 -37.48 13.24 10.37
CA VAL A 419 -38.01 12.84 9.06
C VAL A 419 -37.55 11.42 8.74
N GLU A 420 -38.47 10.58 8.29
CA GLU A 420 -38.17 9.26 7.75
C GLU A 420 -38.56 9.20 6.28
N MET A 421 -37.60 8.79 5.45
CA MET A 421 -37.75 8.68 4.00
C MET A 421 -37.37 7.25 3.58
N PRO A 422 -38.35 6.37 3.31
CA PRO A 422 -38.06 5.08 2.70
C PRO A 422 -37.48 5.28 1.30
N TRP A 423 -36.54 4.41 0.89
CA TRP A 423 -35.82 4.55 -0.39
C TRP A 423 -36.73 4.58 -1.62
N ASN A 424 -37.92 3.99 -1.55
CA ASN A 424 -38.88 4.04 -2.66
C ASN A 424 -39.43 5.44 -2.94
N ARG A 425 -39.43 6.35 -1.95
CA ARG A 425 -39.86 7.75 -2.09
C ARG A 425 -38.75 8.69 -2.54
N ILE A 426 -37.49 8.25 -2.47
CA ILE A 426 -36.34 9.03 -2.94
C ILE A 426 -36.13 8.73 -4.43
N VAL A 427 -35.94 9.79 -5.20
CA VAL A 427 -35.74 9.76 -6.66
C VAL A 427 -34.26 9.91 -6.99
N SER A 428 -33.62 10.92 -6.42
CA SER A 428 -32.20 11.21 -6.64
C SER A 428 -31.57 11.85 -5.41
N VAL A 429 -30.24 11.81 -5.40
CA VAL A 429 -29.35 12.49 -4.44
C VAL A 429 -28.43 13.36 -5.28
N SER A 430 -28.26 14.63 -4.90
CA SER A 430 -27.35 15.55 -5.56
C SER A 430 -26.67 16.46 -4.53
N ILE A 431 -25.62 17.16 -4.96
CA ILE A 431 -25.01 18.23 -4.17
C ILE A 431 -25.37 19.56 -4.83
N THR A 432 -26.02 20.44 -4.08
CA THR A 432 -26.45 21.77 -4.53
C THR A 432 -26.00 22.78 -3.50
N ASP A 433 -25.22 23.79 -3.91
CA ASP A 433 -24.70 24.84 -3.02
C ASP A 433 -23.96 24.31 -1.77
N GLY A 434 -23.27 23.17 -1.92
CA GLY A 434 -22.55 22.50 -0.82
C GLY A 434 -23.44 21.64 0.09
N LEU A 435 -24.76 21.64 -0.11
CA LEU A 435 -25.71 20.83 0.64
C LEU A 435 -26.00 19.51 -0.08
N VAL A 436 -26.23 18.46 0.68
CA VAL A 436 -26.74 17.19 0.16
C VAL A 436 -28.26 17.29 0.00
N ALA A 437 -28.71 17.35 -1.25
CA ALA A 437 -30.11 17.47 -1.62
C ALA A 437 -30.72 16.12 -2.04
N LEU A 438 -31.93 15.86 -1.56
CA LEU A 438 -32.73 14.68 -1.88
C LEU A 438 -33.99 15.10 -2.62
N ALA A 439 -34.14 14.63 -3.85
CA ALA A 439 -35.40 14.73 -4.57
C ALA A 439 -36.30 13.56 -4.19
N ALA A 440 -37.58 13.85 -3.97
CA ALA A 440 -38.58 12.83 -3.67
C ALA A 440 -39.65 12.77 -4.75
N THR A 441 -40.45 11.70 -4.74
CA THR A 441 -41.56 11.50 -5.70
C THR A 441 -42.70 12.51 -5.56
N SER A 442 -42.67 13.36 -4.53
CA SER A 442 -43.63 14.45 -4.36
C SER A 442 -42.87 15.76 -4.17
N ALA A 443 -43.40 16.86 -4.70
CA ALA A 443 -42.79 18.19 -4.64
C ALA A 443 -42.51 18.70 -3.22
N ARG A 444 -43.13 18.12 -2.18
CA ARG A 444 -42.92 18.49 -0.77
C ARG A 444 -42.12 17.45 0.02
N GLY A 445 -41.70 16.36 -0.62
CA GLY A 445 -41.06 15.23 0.05
C GLY A 445 -39.54 15.29 0.08
N GLY A 446 -38.92 16.28 -0.57
CA GLY A 446 -37.47 16.43 -0.60
C GLY A 446 -36.88 16.93 0.72
N ALA A 447 -35.55 16.87 0.82
CA ALA A 447 -34.82 17.37 1.98
C ALA A 447 -33.39 17.79 1.60
N GLU A 448 -32.87 18.79 2.30
CA GLU A 448 -31.49 19.27 2.14
C GLU A 448 -30.77 19.23 3.48
N PHE A 449 -29.50 18.82 3.44
CA PHE A 449 -28.67 18.62 4.62
C PHE A 449 -27.29 19.26 4.43
N ASP A 450 -26.91 20.09 5.39
CA ASP A 450 -25.54 20.52 5.61
C ASP A 450 -24.81 19.47 6.45
N VAL A 451 -23.63 19.05 5.98
CA VAL A 451 -22.83 17.94 6.53
C VAL A 451 -21.35 18.23 6.33
N ALA A 452 -20.50 17.63 7.17
CA ALA A 452 -19.06 17.87 7.14
C ALA A 452 -18.36 17.46 5.82
N ASP A 453 -18.82 16.40 5.15
CA ASP A 453 -18.28 15.93 3.87
C ASP A 453 -19.43 15.58 2.91
N PRO A 454 -19.96 16.56 2.14
CA PRO A 454 -21.10 16.36 1.25
C PRO A 454 -20.84 15.30 0.18
N ASP A 455 -19.61 15.21 -0.33
CA ASP A 455 -19.20 14.25 -1.36
C ASP A 455 -19.26 12.80 -0.88
N LEU A 456 -18.77 12.54 0.34
CA LEU A 456 -18.84 11.23 0.95
C LEU A 456 -20.29 10.84 1.25
N VAL A 457 -21.05 11.76 1.85
CA VAL A 457 -22.45 11.50 2.24
C VAL A 457 -23.30 11.25 1.01
N ALA A 458 -23.20 12.09 -0.03
CA ALA A 458 -23.90 11.87 -1.29
C ALA A 458 -23.57 10.50 -1.90
N ALA A 459 -22.28 10.11 -1.93
CA ALA A 459 -21.87 8.81 -2.43
C ALA A 459 -22.49 7.63 -1.66
N VAL A 460 -22.58 7.71 -0.33
CA VAL A 460 -23.26 6.70 0.51
C VAL A 460 -24.75 6.64 0.19
N LEU A 461 -25.43 7.79 0.15
CA LEU A 461 -26.88 7.85 -0.09
C LEU A 461 -27.25 7.40 -1.51
N GLU A 462 -26.45 7.77 -2.52
CA GLU A 462 -26.60 7.28 -3.90
C GLU A 462 -26.44 5.76 -3.98
N GLY A 463 -25.41 5.22 -3.30
CA GLY A 463 -25.18 3.78 -3.21
C GLY A 463 -26.33 3.04 -2.54
N ALA A 464 -26.84 3.57 -1.42
CA ALA A 464 -27.96 3.00 -0.69
C ALA A 464 -29.26 3.04 -1.52
N LEU A 465 -29.53 4.15 -2.19
CA LEU A 465 -30.65 4.28 -3.12
C LEU A 465 -30.54 3.26 -4.26
N ARG A 466 -29.35 3.12 -4.87
CA ARG A 466 -29.10 2.15 -5.94
C ARG A 466 -29.33 0.72 -5.48
N VAL A 467 -28.78 0.34 -4.32
CA VAL A 467 -28.96 -1.00 -3.75
C VAL A 467 -30.43 -1.24 -3.41
N ALA A 468 -31.12 -0.30 -2.77
CA ALA A 468 -32.53 -0.45 -2.41
C ALA A 468 -33.45 -0.57 -3.65
N LYS A 469 -33.17 0.20 -4.72
CA LYS A 469 -33.89 0.09 -6.00
C LYS A 469 -33.58 -1.21 -6.74
N ARG A 470 -32.35 -1.77 -6.60
CA ARG A 470 -31.98 -3.11 -7.07
C ARG A 470 -32.62 -4.24 -6.25
N LEU A 471 -32.75 -4.09 -4.93
CA LEU A 471 -33.36 -5.09 -4.04
C LEU A 471 -34.90 -5.09 -4.11
N SER A 472 -35.50 -4.01 -4.62
CA SER A 472 -36.92 -3.99 -5.00
C SER A 472 -37.23 -4.88 -6.22
N LEU A 473 -36.24 -5.64 -6.71
CA LEU A 473 -36.32 -6.57 -7.83
C LEU A 473 -36.37 -8.02 -7.29
N VAL A 474 -37.30 -8.80 -7.81
CA VAL A 474 -37.27 -10.27 -7.72
C VAL A 474 -35.92 -10.79 -8.25
N PRO A 475 -35.26 -11.78 -7.64
CA PRO A 475 -33.92 -12.21 -8.07
C PRO A 475 -33.98 -12.98 -9.40
N GLY A 476 -33.09 -12.66 -10.35
CA GLY A 476 -32.65 -13.65 -11.35
C GLY A 476 -32.75 -13.33 -12.84
N ARG A 477 -33.15 -12.14 -13.31
CA ARG A 477 -33.19 -11.85 -14.76
C ARG A 477 -32.13 -10.82 -15.15
N ARG A 478 -31.17 -11.23 -15.99
CA ARG A 478 -30.24 -10.30 -16.67
C ARG A 478 -31.04 -9.33 -17.52
N ASP A 479 -30.73 -8.05 -17.41
CA ASP A 479 -31.49 -6.98 -18.04
C ASP A 479 -31.28 -6.97 -19.56
N THR A 480 -32.38 -7.07 -20.29
CA THR A 480 -32.45 -6.77 -21.72
C THR A 480 -33.21 -5.46 -21.88
N ARG A 481 -32.92 -4.67 -22.92
CA ARG A 481 -33.70 -3.44 -23.24
C ARG A 481 -35.20 -3.66 -23.41
N ALA A 482 -35.65 -4.92 -23.51
CA ALA A 482 -37.04 -5.29 -23.67
C ALA A 482 -37.77 -5.25 -22.32
N ILE A 483 -38.70 -4.30 -22.18
CA ILE A 483 -39.61 -4.23 -21.04
C ILE A 483 -40.67 -5.34 -21.17
N PRO A 484 -40.75 -6.30 -20.24
CA PRO A 484 -41.77 -7.35 -20.28
C PRO A 484 -43.20 -6.77 -20.25
N PRO A 485 -44.17 -7.36 -20.97
CA PRO A 485 -45.55 -6.88 -21.03
C PRO A 485 -46.21 -6.74 -19.65
N GLU A 486 -45.92 -7.66 -18.73
CA GLU A 486 -46.41 -7.64 -17.34
C GLU A 486 -45.93 -6.40 -16.58
N ILE A 487 -44.68 -5.99 -16.79
CA ILE A 487 -44.10 -4.79 -16.18
C ILE A 487 -44.69 -3.53 -16.81
N LYS A 488 -44.90 -3.51 -18.14
CA LYS A 488 -45.59 -2.39 -18.80
C LYS A 488 -46.99 -2.19 -18.25
N ALA A 489 -47.77 -3.27 -18.09
CA ALA A 489 -49.12 -3.22 -17.55
C ALA A 489 -49.13 -2.70 -16.10
N GLN A 490 -48.18 -3.16 -15.27
CA GLN A 490 -48.05 -2.71 -13.89
C GLN A 490 -47.72 -1.21 -13.80
N VAL A 491 -46.73 -0.75 -14.57
CA VAL A 491 -46.32 0.67 -14.60
C VAL A 491 -47.44 1.54 -15.16
N TRP A 492 -48.11 1.08 -16.22
CA TRP A 492 -49.25 1.77 -16.82
C TRP A 492 -50.41 1.94 -15.83
N HIS A 493 -50.77 0.87 -15.11
CA HIS A 493 -51.82 0.93 -14.10
C HIS A 493 -51.43 1.82 -12.91
N ARG A 494 -50.16 1.74 -12.47
CA ARG A 494 -49.64 2.59 -11.38
C ARG A 494 -49.69 4.07 -11.75
N ASP A 495 -49.28 4.40 -12.97
CA ASP A 495 -49.17 5.77 -13.47
C ASP A 495 -50.49 6.29 -14.07
N GLY A 496 -51.57 5.51 -13.95
CA GLY A 496 -52.91 5.89 -14.41
C GLY A 496 -53.03 6.11 -15.92
N GLY A 497 -52.10 5.56 -16.71
CA GLY A 497 -52.02 5.80 -18.15
C GLY A 497 -51.77 7.26 -18.53
N ALA A 498 -51.13 8.04 -17.66
CA ALA A 498 -50.80 9.44 -17.88
C ALA A 498 -49.32 9.70 -17.59
N CYS A 499 -48.78 10.76 -18.20
CA CYS A 499 -47.44 11.25 -17.92
C CYS A 499 -47.38 11.69 -16.44
N ILE A 500 -46.43 11.14 -15.68
CA ILE A 500 -46.34 11.46 -14.25
C ILE A 500 -45.88 12.90 -13.98
N GLU A 501 -45.24 13.55 -14.96
CA GLU A 501 -44.73 14.93 -14.83
C GLU A 501 -45.80 15.97 -15.17
N CYS A 502 -46.52 15.79 -16.28
CA CYS A 502 -47.43 16.81 -16.81
C CYS A 502 -48.89 16.36 -16.94
N GLY A 503 -49.21 15.10 -16.62
CA GLY A 503 -50.56 14.55 -16.72
C GLY A 503 -51.06 14.28 -18.15
N ALA A 504 -50.23 14.49 -19.18
CA ALA A 504 -50.62 14.21 -20.56
C ALA A 504 -50.96 12.73 -20.77
N THR A 505 -52.02 12.45 -21.52
CA THR A 505 -52.50 11.08 -21.80
C THR A 505 -52.16 10.58 -23.22
N HIS A 506 -51.36 11.33 -23.96
CA HIS A 506 -51.02 11.08 -25.37
C HIS A 506 -49.51 11.14 -25.59
N TYR A 507 -49.02 10.42 -26.62
CA TYR A 507 -47.60 10.27 -26.94
C TYR A 507 -46.74 9.82 -25.76
N LEU A 508 -47.22 8.79 -25.05
CA LEU A 508 -46.60 8.25 -23.85
C LEU A 508 -45.51 7.22 -24.18
N GLU A 509 -44.43 7.27 -23.43
CA GLU A 509 -43.26 6.41 -23.54
C GLU A 509 -42.90 5.90 -22.13
N PHE A 510 -42.42 4.64 -22.06
CA PHE A 510 -41.86 4.10 -20.83
C PHE A 510 -40.40 4.51 -20.75
N ASP A 511 -40.06 5.27 -19.73
CA ASP A 511 -38.73 5.77 -19.48
C ASP A 511 -38.16 5.16 -18.20
N HIS A 512 -36.85 4.94 -18.18
CA HIS A 512 -36.16 4.51 -16.96
C HIS A 512 -35.79 5.73 -16.13
N VAL A 513 -36.29 5.80 -14.89
CA VAL A 513 -35.93 6.83 -13.91
C VAL A 513 -34.40 6.91 -13.80
N ILE A 514 -33.75 5.76 -13.56
CA ILE A 514 -32.30 5.59 -13.71
C ILE A 514 -32.00 4.99 -15.09
N PRO A 515 -31.26 5.67 -15.99
CA PRO A 515 -30.96 5.13 -17.31
C PRO A 515 -30.27 3.77 -17.27
N LEU A 516 -30.61 2.89 -18.24
CA LEU A 516 -29.94 1.59 -18.43
C LEU A 516 -28.41 1.73 -18.57
N SER A 517 -27.93 2.79 -19.24
CA SER A 517 -26.48 3.08 -19.37
C SER A 517 -25.79 3.35 -18.03
N ARG A 518 -26.54 3.69 -16.99
CA ARG A 518 -26.05 3.90 -15.62
C ARG A 518 -26.43 2.76 -14.68
N GLY A 519 -26.73 1.58 -15.26
CA GLY A 519 -27.08 0.36 -14.52
C GLY A 519 -28.48 0.36 -13.92
N GLY A 520 -29.39 1.21 -14.43
CA GLY A 520 -30.79 1.19 -14.04
C GLY A 520 -31.53 -0.03 -14.58
N ALA A 521 -32.32 -0.67 -13.73
CA ALA A 521 -32.97 -1.93 -14.06
C ALA A 521 -34.29 -1.74 -14.82
N THR A 522 -34.67 -2.69 -15.68
CA THR A 522 -36.00 -2.70 -16.32
C THR A 522 -37.06 -3.28 -15.40
N SER A 523 -37.53 -2.48 -14.45
CA SER A 523 -38.48 -2.88 -13.44
C SER A 523 -39.61 -1.88 -13.26
N ALA A 524 -40.73 -2.33 -12.71
CA ALA A 524 -41.84 -1.41 -12.45
C ALA A 524 -41.42 -0.25 -11.55
N GLY A 525 -40.55 -0.48 -10.57
CA GLY A 525 -40.05 0.55 -9.66
C GLY A 525 -39.05 1.54 -10.26
N ASN A 526 -38.41 1.21 -11.38
CA ASN A 526 -37.46 2.07 -12.08
C ASN A 526 -37.98 2.57 -13.43
N LEU A 527 -39.17 2.14 -13.85
CA LEU A 527 -39.85 2.63 -15.04
C LEU A 527 -40.93 3.64 -14.65
N GLN A 528 -41.17 4.59 -15.53
CA GLN A 528 -42.20 5.63 -15.42
C GLN A 528 -42.83 5.90 -16.77
N VAL A 529 -44.08 6.34 -16.79
CA VAL A 529 -44.74 6.84 -18.00
C VAL A 529 -44.46 8.34 -18.14
N LEU A 530 -43.82 8.73 -19.23
CA LEU A 530 -43.59 10.13 -19.62
C LEU A 530 -44.17 10.40 -21.01
N CYS A 531 -44.65 11.61 -21.27
CA CYS A 531 -44.91 12.03 -22.65
C CYS A 531 -43.59 12.33 -23.35
N ARG A 532 -43.59 12.25 -24.69
CA ARG A 532 -42.38 12.47 -25.50
C ARG A 532 -41.65 13.78 -25.20
N SER A 533 -42.36 14.87 -24.89
CA SER A 533 -41.73 16.15 -24.53
C SER A 533 -40.98 16.05 -23.21
N CYS A 534 -41.65 15.62 -22.13
CA CYS A 534 -41.03 15.43 -20.82
C CYS A 534 -39.88 14.41 -20.86
N ASN A 535 -40.02 13.35 -21.66
CA ASN A 535 -38.95 12.36 -21.85
C ASN A 535 -37.71 12.98 -22.54
N ARG A 536 -37.92 13.81 -23.57
CA ARG A 536 -36.84 14.54 -24.25
C ARG A 536 -36.15 15.56 -23.35
N ASP A 537 -36.94 16.27 -22.55
CA ASP A 537 -36.44 17.28 -21.62
C ASP A 537 -35.59 16.64 -20.51
N LYS A 538 -36.00 15.45 -20.03
CA LYS A 538 -35.22 14.63 -19.08
C LYS A 538 -33.90 14.13 -19.68
N GLY A 539 -33.95 13.49 -20.86
CA GLY A 539 -32.78 12.88 -21.49
C GLY A 539 -32.07 11.84 -20.60
N ALA A 540 -30.76 11.64 -20.80
CA ALA A 540 -29.93 10.77 -19.95
C ALA A 540 -29.34 11.49 -18.72
N ARG A 541 -29.85 12.69 -18.40
CA ARG A 541 -29.40 13.48 -17.24
C ARG A 541 -30.09 12.90 -16.00
N LEU A 542 -29.28 12.52 -15.01
CA LEU A 542 -29.76 12.29 -13.65
C LEU A 542 -29.65 13.61 -12.90
#